data_AF-A0AAW0XSK8-F1
#
_entry.id   AF-A0AAW0XSK8-F1
#
_cell.length_a   1.000
_cell.length_b   1.000
_cell.length_c   1.000
_cell.angle_alpha   90.00
_cell.angle_beta   90.00
_cell.angle_gamma   90.00
#
_symmetry.space_group_name_H-M   'P 1'
#
loop_
_entity.id
_entity.type
_entity.pdbx_description
1 polymer ?
#
loop_
_entity_poly.entity_id
_entity_poly.type
_entity_poly.pdbx_seq_one_letter_code
_entity_poly.pdbx_strand_id
1 'polypeptide(L)'
;MNVLQESFSNFEVLAFPCNQFGMQEPGGSGEEIKNGITHVRPGKVFEPNFTLFKKIEVNGDDEHPLYTYLKAYCPTTRQNFVTKSSLFYSPLRNSDIRWNWEKFLITKNGKPFMRYDPGTKPQDIRNDIIFLLQQ
;
A
#
# COMPACT_ATOMS: atom_id res chain seq x y z
N MET A 1 7.39 6.09 5.30
CA MET A 1 6.97 6.63 4.01
C MET A 1 7.23 8.14 3.91
N ASN A 2 6.97 8.95 4.95
CA ASN A 2 7.32 10.38 4.94
C ASN A 2 8.74 10.69 4.46
N VAL A 3 9.73 9.92 4.95
CA VAL A 3 11.14 10.04 4.54
C VAL A 3 11.34 9.88 3.03
N LEU A 4 10.59 8.99 2.36
CA LEU A 4 10.69 8.83 0.90
C LEU A 4 10.06 10.00 0.16
N GLN A 5 8.89 10.46 0.60
CA GLN A 5 8.22 11.64 0.04
C GLN A 5 9.11 12.89 0.14
N GLU A 6 9.78 13.09 1.28
CA GLU A 6 10.70 14.22 1.50
C GLU A 6 12.01 14.10 0.72
N SER A 7 12.43 12.87 0.38
CA SER A 7 13.73 12.62 -0.25
C SER A 7 13.78 13.00 -1.73
N PHE A 8 12.64 13.10 -2.40
CA PHE A 8 12.56 13.14 -3.85
C PHE A 8 11.46 14.10 -4.30
N SER A 9 11.84 15.16 -5.01
CA SER A 9 10.90 16.21 -5.47
C SER A 9 9.98 15.77 -6.62
N ASN A 10 10.37 14.76 -7.39
CA ASN A 10 9.62 14.24 -8.55
C ASN A 10 9.07 12.83 -8.31
N PHE A 11 8.70 12.54 -7.07
CA PHE A 11 8.17 11.26 -6.63
C PHE A 11 7.00 11.50 -5.67
N GLU A 12 5.97 10.67 -5.78
CA GLU A 12 4.76 10.79 -4.95
C GLU A 12 4.43 9.44 -4.32
N VAL A 13 4.18 9.46 -3.01
CA VAL A 13 3.63 8.34 -2.27
C VAL A 13 2.11 8.46 -2.25
N LEU A 14 1.43 7.39 -2.67
CA LEU A 14 -0.03 7.29 -2.61
C LEU A 14 -0.40 6.17 -1.64
N ALA A 15 -1.26 6.47 -0.67
CA ALA A 15 -1.69 5.51 0.33
C ALA A 15 -3.19 5.22 0.25
N PHE A 16 -3.54 3.93 0.23
CA PHE A 16 -4.91 3.44 0.13
C PHE A 16 -5.24 2.63 1.39
N PRO A 17 -6.01 3.19 2.33
CA PRO A 17 -6.49 2.45 3.49
C PRO A 17 -7.32 1.23 3.06
N CYS A 18 -7.18 0.12 3.78
CA CYS A 18 -7.89 -1.13 3.47
C CYS A 18 -8.07 -1.95 4.75
N ASN A 19 -9.26 -2.52 4.96
CA ASN A 19 -9.60 -3.24 6.19
C ASN A 19 -9.60 -4.78 6.03
N GLN A 20 -9.16 -5.28 4.86
CA GLN A 20 -9.23 -6.71 4.51
C GLN A 20 -8.27 -7.61 5.30
N PHE A 21 -7.28 -7.04 5.98
CA PHE A 21 -6.17 -7.77 6.59
C PHE A 21 -6.18 -7.57 8.10
N GLY A 22 -6.69 -8.59 8.82
CA GLY A 22 -6.78 -8.58 10.28
C GLY A 22 -7.66 -7.46 10.85
N MET A 23 -8.52 -6.85 10.03
CA MET A 23 -9.34 -5.68 10.39
C MET A 23 -8.54 -4.53 11.02
N GLN A 24 -7.33 -4.29 10.50
CA GLN A 24 -6.39 -3.31 11.08
C GLN A 24 -6.65 -1.85 10.69
N GLU A 25 -7.68 -1.58 9.87
CA GLU A 25 -8.11 -0.23 9.46
C GLU A 25 -9.62 -0.03 9.78
N PRO A 26 -10.01 -0.08 11.07
CA PRO A 26 -11.41 -0.11 11.49
C PRO A 26 -12.13 1.23 11.32
N GLY A 27 -11.42 2.35 11.12
CA GLY A 27 -12.02 3.68 10.97
C GLY A 27 -13.07 3.70 9.84
N GLY A 28 -14.28 4.16 10.16
CA GLY A 28 -15.41 4.25 9.24
C GLY A 28 -15.33 5.46 8.31
N SER A 29 -14.62 6.52 8.70
CA SER A 29 -14.42 7.73 7.90
C SER A 29 -12.95 8.09 7.70
N GLY A 30 -12.69 8.94 6.70
CA GLY A 30 -11.33 9.48 6.49
C GLY A 30 -10.83 10.32 7.67
N GLU A 31 -11.75 10.96 8.42
CA GLU A 31 -11.43 11.70 9.63
C GLU A 31 -11.00 10.76 10.76
N GLU A 32 -11.71 9.65 10.98
CA GLU A 32 -11.33 8.66 12.00
C GLU A 32 -9.97 8.02 11.70
N ILE A 33 -9.71 7.70 10.43
CA ILE A 33 -8.40 7.18 10.00
C ILE A 33 -7.30 8.21 10.29
N LYS A 34 -7.52 9.49 9.92
CA LYS A 34 -6.56 10.57 10.21
C LYS A 34 -6.34 10.73 11.71
N ASN A 35 -7.40 10.74 12.52
CA ASN A 35 -7.30 10.84 13.97
C ASN A 35 -6.54 9.65 14.58
N GLY A 36 -6.77 8.43 14.09
CA GLY A 36 -6.02 7.25 14.49
C GLY A 36 -4.51 7.41 14.23
N ILE A 37 -4.13 7.90 13.06
CA ILE A 37 -2.74 8.14 12.68
C ILE A 37 -2.11 9.23 13.56
N THR A 38 -2.79 10.36 13.72
CA THR A 38 -2.26 11.56 14.38
C THR A 38 -2.22 11.43 15.90
N HIS A 39 -3.19 10.75 16.51
CA HIS A 39 -3.36 10.73 17.96
C HIS A 39 -3.11 9.37 18.60
N VAL A 40 -3.25 8.26 17.87
CA VAL A 40 -3.18 6.90 18.46
C VAL A 40 -1.92 6.16 18.03
N ARG A 41 -1.78 5.85 16.74
CA ARG A 41 -0.63 5.14 16.19
C ARG A 41 -0.43 5.53 14.73
N PRO A 42 0.69 6.19 14.37
CA PRO A 42 1.89 6.44 15.19
C PRO A 42 1.68 7.38 16.39
N GLY A 43 0.64 8.22 16.36
CA GLY A 43 0.37 9.19 17.42
C GLY A 43 1.37 10.35 17.42
N LYS A 44 1.46 11.08 18.55
CA LYS A 44 2.42 12.19 18.74
C LYS A 44 2.30 13.30 17.69
N VAL A 45 1.08 13.60 17.25
CA VAL A 45 0.81 14.63 16.23
C VAL A 45 1.49 14.28 14.91
N PHE A 46 1.66 12.99 14.62
CA PHE A 46 2.20 12.53 13.35
C PHE A 46 1.21 12.81 12.22
N GLU A 47 1.71 13.37 11.12
CA GLU A 47 0.92 13.59 9.91
C GLU A 47 1.61 12.93 8.70
N PRO A 48 0.89 12.15 7.89
CA PRO A 48 1.37 11.74 6.58
C PRO A 48 1.61 12.98 5.72
N ASN A 49 2.80 13.12 5.14
CA ASN A 49 3.15 14.21 4.23
C ASN A 49 2.84 13.87 2.75
N PHE A 50 2.01 12.85 2.55
CA PHE A 50 1.70 12.25 1.25
C PHE A 50 0.20 12.00 1.13
N THR A 51 -0.26 11.76 -0.09
CA THR A 51 -1.68 11.64 -0.37
C THR A 51 -2.29 10.37 0.23
N LEU A 52 -3.30 10.53 1.08
CA LEU A 52 -4.12 9.45 1.63
C LEU A 52 -5.49 9.45 0.95
N PHE A 53 -5.85 8.34 0.31
CA PHE A 53 -7.12 8.17 -0.38
C PHE A 53 -8.22 7.64 0.54
N LYS A 54 -9.44 7.57 0.01
CA LYS A 54 -10.55 6.86 0.65
C LYS A 54 -10.19 5.38 0.83
N LYS A 55 -10.77 4.77 1.86
CA LYS A 55 -10.66 3.33 2.09
C LYS A 55 -11.24 2.56 0.90
N ILE A 56 -10.52 1.55 0.46
CA ILE A 56 -10.92 0.68 -0.66
C ILE A 56 -10.61 -0.78 -0.35
N GLU A 57 -11.25 -1.67 -1.08
CA GLU A 57 -10.91 -3.09 -1.13
C GLU A 57 -9.82 -3.33 -2.18
N VAL A 58 -8.84 -4.18 -1.90
CA VAL A 58 -7.69 -4.44 -2.79
C VAL A 58 -7.66 -5.87 -3.35
N ASN A 59 -8.48 -6.75 -2.77
CA ASN A 59 -8.67 -8.14 -3.17
C ASN A 59 -10.16 -8.51 -3.20
N GLY A 60 -10.47 -9.68 -3.76
CA GLY A 60 -11.83 -10.20 -3.85
C GLY A 60 -12.63 -9.65 -5.02
N ASP A 61 -13.93 -9.89 -5.02
CA ASP A 61 -14.81 -9.46 -6.11
C ASP A 61 -15.05 -7.95 -6.13
N ASP A 62 -14.96 -7.29 -4.97
CA ASP A 62 -15.14 -5.84 -4.83
C ASP A 62 -13.83 -5.04 -4.94
N GLU A 63 -12.73 -5.67 -5.36
CA GLU A 63 -11.44 -5.00 -5.44
C GLU A 63 -11.45 -3.80 -6.39
N HIS A 64 -10.77 -2.73 -5.99
CA HIS A 64 -10.68 -1.53 -6.81
C HIS A 64 -9.90 -1.82 -8.11
N PRO A 65 -10.35 -1.33 -9.30
CA PRO A 65 -9.71 -1.62 -10.59
C PRO A 65 -8.21 -1.28 -10.66
N LEU A 66 -7.77 -0.26 -9.90
CA LEU A 66 -6.35 0.04 -9.72
C LEU A 66 -5.56 -1.18 -9.23
N TYR A 67 -6.05 -1.88 -8.20
CA TYR A 67 -5.35 -3.02 -7.64
C TYR A 67 -5.47 -4.26 -8.54
N THR A 68 -6.54 -4.41 -9.31
CA THR A 68 -6.59 -5.40 -10.40
C THR A 68 -5.46 -5.16 -11.40
N TYR A 69 -5.29 -3.93 -11.86
CA TYR A 69 -4.21 -3.54 -12.77
C TYR A 69 -2.83 -3.80 -12.14
N LEU A 70 -2.57 -3.31 -10.93
CA LEU A 70 -1.27 -3.49 -10.27
C LEU A 70 -0.90 -4.96 -10.06
N LYS A 71 -1.84 -5.80 -9.60
CA LYS A 71 -1.64 -7.23 -9.35
C LYS A 71 -1.40 -8.05 -10.61
N ALA A 72 -1.86 -7.57 -11.77
CA ALA A 72 -1.67 -8.26 -13.05
C ALA A 72 -0.23 -8.13 -13.59
N TYR A 73 0.49 -7.05 -13.26
CA TYR A 73 1.82 -6.76 -13.81
C TYR A 73 2.97 -7.29 -12.96
N CYS A 74 2.78 -7.42 -11.64
CA CYS A 74 3.84 -7.83 -10.73
C CYS A 74 3.47 -9.10 -9.97
N PRO A 75 4.33 -10.14 -9.98
CA PRO A 75 4.07 -11.39 -9.27
C PRO A 75 3.97 -11.14 -7.75
N THR A 76 3.28 -12.04 -7.06
CA THR A 76 3.14 -11.98 -5.60
C THR A 76 4.48 -11.98 -4.88
N THR A 77 4.56 -11.23 -3.77
CA THR A 77 5.75 -11.13 -2.91
C THR A 77 5.90 -12.32 -1.96
N ARG A 78 4.81 -13.06 -1.72
CA ARG A 78 4.80 -14.29 -0.88
C ARG A 78 4.04 -15.41 -1.58
N GLN A 79 4.56 -16.63 -1.46
CA GLN A 79 3.89 -17.82 -1.97
C GLN A 79 2.60 -18.10 -1.20
N ASN A 80 2.68 -18.10 0.13
CA ASN A 80 1.59 -18.49 1.01
C ASN A 80 0.81 -17.28 1.52
N PHE A 81 -0.48 -17.50 1.75
CA PHE A 81 -1.31 -16.60 2.52
C PHE A 81 -1.04 -16.75 4.02
N VAL A 82 -1.40 -15.72 4.78
CA VAL A 82 -1.61 -15.86 6.23
C VAL A 82 -2.87 -16.71 6.49
N THR A 83 -3.17 -17.00 7.76
CA THR A 83 -4.37 -17.75 8.15
C THR A 83 -5.63 -17.12 7.55
N LYS A 84 -6.48 -17.95 6.94
CA LYS A 84 -7.72 -17.48 6.29
C LYS A 84 -8.63 -16.68 7.22
N SER A 85 -8.64 -16.96 8.51
CA SER A 85 -9.39 -16.19 9.52
C SER A 85 -8.91 -14.74 9.70
N SER A 86 -7.73 -14.40 9.17
CA SER A 86 -7.19 -13.04 9.16
C SER A 86 -7.43 -12.31 7.83
N LEU A 87 -8.11 -12.95 6.87
CA LEU A 87 -8.39 -12.41 5.54
C LEU A 87 -9.90 -12.23 5.36
N PHE A 88 -10.32 -10.97 5.19
CA PHE A 88 -11.73 -10.58 5.17
C PHE A 88 -12.18 -10.20 3.77
N TYR A 89 -12.01 -11.13 2.82
CA TYR A 89 -12.45 -11.00 1.44
C TYR A 89 -12.61 -12.36 0.76
N SER A 90 -13.28 -12.38 -0.39
CA SER A 90 -13.48 -13.56 -1.21
C SER A 90 -13.67 -13.16 -2.67
N PRO A 91 -13.29 -14.01 -3.65
CA PRO A 91 -12.49 -15.22 -3.51
C PRO A 91 -11.00 -14.90 -3.26
N LEU A 92 -10.24 -15.90 -2.81
CA LEU A 92 -8.78 -15.82 -2.77
C LEU A 92 -8.21 -16.14 -4.16
N ARG A 93 -7.27 -15.33 -4.64
CA ARG A 93 -6.59 -15.45 -5.94
C ARG A 93 -5.07 -15.42 -5.76
N ASN A 94 -4.33 -16.16 -6.57
CA ASN A 94 -2.87 -16.28 -6.43
C ASN A 94 -2.13 -14.93 -6.46
N SER A 95 -2.63 -13.94 -7.19
CA SER A 95 -2.02 -12.61 -7.32
C SER A 95 -2.34 -11.65 -6.16
N ASP A 96 -3.21 -12.03 -5.22
CA ASP A 96 -3.73 -11.13 -4.18
C ASP A 96 -2.67 -10.45 -3.33
N ILE A 97 -3.01 -9.27 -2.84
CA ILE A 97 -2.23 -8.57 -1.81
C ILE A 97 -2.16 -9.46 -0.57
N ARG A 98 -0.96 -9.63 -0.03
CA ARG A 98 -0.68 -10.62 1.01
C ARG A 98 -0.93 -10.08 2.42
N TRP A 99 -0.69 -8.80 2.63
CA TRP A 99 -0.94 -8.13 3.91
C TRP A 99 -0.92 -6.61 3.78
N ASN A 100 -1.22 -5.91 4.88
CA ASN A 100 -0.99 -4.48 5.04
C ASN A 100 0.46 -4.12 4.69
N TRP A 101 0.66 -2.93 4.12
CA TRP A 101 1.96 -2.39 3.71
C TRP A 101 2.62 -3.05 2.50
N GLU A 102 1.93 -3.82 1.67
CA GLU A 102 2.46 -4.19 0.35
C GLU A 102 2.55 -2.94 -0.55
N LYS A 103 3.62 -2.84 -1.36
CA LYS A 103 3.97 -1.59 -2.07
C LYS A 103 4.16 -1.87 -3.55
N PHE A 104 3.79 -0.92 -4.40
CA PHE A 104 4.08 -0.93 -5.82
C PHE A 104 4.88 0.33 -6.17
N LEU A 105 5.95 0.18 -6.95
CA LEU A 105 6.64 1.29 -7.57
C LEU A 105 6.18 1.38 -9.03
N ILE A 106 5.74 2.57 -9.42
CA ILE A 106 5.17 2.85 -10.73
C ILE A 106 6.08 3.82 -11.46
N THR A 107 6.32 3.57 -12.76
CA THR A 107 7.10 4.45 -13.63
C THR A 107 6.35 5.75 -13.95
N LYS A 108 7.06 6.79 -14.42
CA LYS A 108 6.44 8.05 -14.87
C LYS A 108 5.37 7.87 -15.96
N ASN A 109 5.47 6.78 -16.74
CA ASN A 109 4.51 6.43 -17.79
C ASN A 109 3.31 5.62 -17.29
N GLY A 110 3.15 5.45 -15.97
CA GLY A 110 2.03 4.74 -15.34
C GLY A 110 2.16 3.21 -15.32
N LYS A 111 3.26 2.64 -15.84
CA LYS A 111 3.47 1.19 -15.83
C LYS A 111 4.06 0.72 -14.48
N PRO A 112 3.55 -0.36 -13.85
CA PRO A 112 4.15 -0.94 -12.66
C PRO A 112 5.56 -1.45 -12.96
N PHE A 113 6.52 -1.03 -12.13
CA PHE A 113 7.92 -1.43 -12.21
C PHE A 113 8.21 -2.63 -11.30
N MET A 114 7.83 -2.53 -10.03
CA MET A 114 8.13 -3.55 -9.03
C MET A 114 7.10 -3.56 -7.90
N ARG A 115 6.92 -4.73 -7.29
CA ARG A 115 6.06 -4.97 -6.12
C ARG A 115 6.92 -5.44 -4.95
N TYR A 116 6.73 -4.86 -3.78
CA TYR A 116 7.56 -5.09 -2.60
C TYR A 116 6.76 -5.67 -1.44
N ASP A 117 7.39 -6.57 -0.70
CA ASP A 117 6.81 -7.24 0.46
C ASP A 117 6.39 -6.22 1.54
N PRO A 118 5.34 -6.51 2.34
CA PRO A 118 5.00 -5.77 3.54
C PRO A 118 6.21 -5.35 4.41
N GLY A 119 7.15 -6.27 4.62
CA GLY A 119 8.34 -6.08 5.45
C GLY A 119 9.47 -5.28 4.79
N THR A 120 9.44 -5.04 3.48
CA THR A 120 10.45 -4.22 2.80
C THR A 120 10.45 -2.80 3.36
N LYS A 121 11.60 -2.33 3.83
CA LYS A 121 11.71 -1.01 4.46
C LYS A 121 11.75 0.08 3.39
N PRO A 122 11.31 1.32 3.70
CA PRO A 122 11.39 2.41 2.75
C PRO A 122 12.81 2.66 2.21
N GLN A 123 13.85 2.47 3.04
CA GLN A 123 15.24 2.64 2.62
C GLN A 123 15.64 1.67 1.51
N ASP A 124 15.10 0.46 1.53
CA ASP A 124 15.45 -0.61 0.57
C ASP A 124 14.88 -0.33 -0.84
N ILE A 125 13.87 0.54 -0.93
CA ILE A 125 13.21 0.93 -2.20
C ILE A 125 13.93 2.13 -2.85
N ARG A 126 14.79 2.83 -2.08
CA ARG A 126 15.40 4.10 -2.48
C ARG A 126 16.17 4.02 -3.79
N ASN A 127 16.95 2.95 -3.98
CA ASN A 127 17.80 2.80 -5.17
C ASN A 127 16.97 2.60 -6.44
N ASP A 128 15.85 1.87 -6.35
CA ASP A 128 14.94 1.69 -7.48
C ASP A 128 14.25 3.01 -7.86
N ILE A 129 13.89 3.83 -6.86
CA ILE A 129 13.35 5.18 -7.12
C ILE A 129 14.38 6.04 -7.84
N ILE A 130 15.63 6.07 -7.35
CA ILE A 130 16.72 6.84 -7.99
C ILE A 130 16.90 6.39 -9.44
N PHE A 131 16.92 5.09 -9.69
CA PHE A 131 17.03 4.52 -11.02
C PHE A 131 15.91 4.98 -11.95
N LEU A 132 14.65 4.97 -11.49
CA LEU A 132 13.52 5.43 -12.30
C LEU A 132 13.46 6.95 -12.50
N LEU A 133 14.00 7.74 -11.57
CA LEU A 133 14.04 9.20 -11.70
C LEU A 133 15.06 9.66 -12.74
N GLN A 134 16.12 8.87 -12.98
CA GLN A 134 17.17 9.13 -13.97
C GLN A 134 16.78 8.76 -15.42
N GLN A 135 15.64 8.10 -15.61
CA GLN A 135 15.04 7.85 -16.92
C GLN A 135 14.10 9.00 -17.33
#